data_AF-A0A378BN09-F1
#
_entry.id   AF-A0A378BN09-F1
#
_cell.length_a   1.000
_cell.length_b   1.000
_cell.length_c   1.000
_cell.angle_alpha   90.00
_cell.angle_beta   90.00
_cell.angle_gamma   90.00
#
_symmetry.space_group_name_H-M   'P 1'
#
loop_
_entity.id
_entity.type
_entity.pdbx_description
1 polymer ?
#
loop_
_entity_poly.entity_id
_entity_poly.type
_entity_poly.pdbx_seq_one_letter_code
_entity_poly.pdbx_strand_id
1 'polypeptide(L)'
;MFGLEDCQPLRPDRWLNEGDVVNVGNVALQVLHCPGHTPGHVVFFDDASRLLISGDVIFKGGVGRSDFPRGDHGQLIAAIKEKLLPLRR
;
A
#
# COMPACT_ATOMS: atom_id res chain seq x y z
N MET A 1 23.37 12.15 8.94
CA MET A 1 21.94 12.57 8.95
C MET A 1 21.15 11.42 9.58
N PHE A 2 20.25 11.70 10.53
CA PHE A 2 19.47 10.75 11.36
C PHE A 2 20.21 9.71 12.23
N GLY A 3 21.54 9.54 12.10
CA GLY A 3 22.30 8.61 12.96
C GLY A 3 22.00 7.13 12.71
N LEU A 4 21.36 6.83 11.57
CA LEU A 4 21.12 5.47 11.12
C LEU A 4 22.38 4.93 10.43
N GLU A 5 22.72 3.69 10.72
CA GLU A 5 23.79 2.96 10.03
C GLU A 5 23.40 2.70 8.57
N ASP A 6 24.41 2.47 7.72
CA ASP A 6 24.20 2.13 6.31
C ASP A 6 23.39 0.83 6.20
N CYS A 7 22.18 0.93 5.66
CA CYS A 7 21.33 -0.21 5.38
C CYS A 7 21.76 -0.87 4.07
N GLN A 8 22.19 -2.13 4.14
CA GLN A 8 22.56 -2.89 2.94
C GLN A 8 21.32 -3.14 2.06
N PRO A 9 21.48 -3.14 0.72
CA PRO A 9 20.39 -3.49 -0.18
C PRO A 9 19.89 -4.91 0.11
N LEU A 10 18.59 -5.06 0.32
CA LEU A 10 17.94 -6.36 0.45
C LEU A 10 17.29 -6.77 -0.87
N ARG A 11 17.27 -8.07 -1.15
CA ARG A 11 16.45 -8.65 -2.21
C ARG A 11 15.19 -9.23 -1.57
N PRO A 12 13.98 -8.87 -2.03
CA PRO A 12 12.77 -9.47 -1.50
C PRO A 12 12.73 -10.96 -1.88
N ASP A 13 12.34 -11.81 -0.93
CA ASP A 13 12.16 -13.26 -1.17
C ASP A 13 10.91 -13.57 -1.98
N ARG A 14 9.92 -12.67 -1.92
CA ARG A 14 8.61 -12.83 -2.56
C ARG A 14 8.13 -11.51 -3.15
N TRP A 15 7.65 -11.58 -4.39
CA TRP A 15 6.86 -10.52 -5.01
C TRP A 15 5.38 -10.67 -4.64
N LEU A 16 4.71 -9.54 -4.46
CA LEU A 16 3.29 -9.49 -4.14
C LEU A 16 2.50 -8.94 -5.34
N ASN A 17 1.38 -9.59 -5.64
CA ASN A 17 0.46 -9.15 -6.69
C ASN A 17 -0.92 -8.83 -6.12
N GLU A 18 -1.74 -8.15 -6.91
CA GLU A 18 -3.17 -7.97 -6.62
C GLU A 18 -3.83 -9.32 -6.28
N GLY A 19 -4.60 -9.35 -5.19
CA GLY A 19 -5.36 -10.53 -4.78
C GLY A 19 -4.55 -11.58 -4.04
N ASP A 20 -3.24 -11.40 -3.88
CA ASP A 20 -2.44 -12.24 -2.99
C ASP A 20 -2.92 -12.11 -1.54
N VAL A 21 -2.64 -13.15 -0.76
CA VAL A 21 -2.76 -13.12 0.70
C VAL A 21 -1.39 -13.36 1.34
N VAL A 22 -1.07 -12.57 2.37
CA VAL A 22 0.11 -12.73 3.22
C VAL A 22 -0.35 -13.12 4.61
N ASN A 23 0.10 -14.29 5.08
CA ASN A 23 -0.22 -14.77 6.41
C ASN A 23 0.89 -14.40 7.40
N VAL A 24 0.51 -13.77 8.52
CA VAL A 24 1.41 -13.45 9.64
C VAL A 24 0.81 -14.03 10.90
N GLY A 25 1.32 -15.19 11.32
CA GLY A 25 0.67 -15.99 12.36
C GLY A 25 -0.76 -16.37 11.93
N ASN A 26 -1.74 -15.91 12.69
CA ASN A 26 -3.17 -16.17 12.42
C ASN A 26 -3.86 -15.02 11.65
N VAL A 27 -3.11 -13.99 11.24
CA VAL A 27 -3.64 -12.84 10.49
C VAL A 27 -3.46 -13.10 8.99
N ALA A 28 -4.54 -12.97 8.22
CA ALA A 28 -4.53 -13.05 6.76
C ALA A 28 -4.67 -11.65 6.16
N LEU A 29 -3.61 -11.14 5.53
CA LEU A 29 -3.58 -9.81 4.93
C LEU A 29 -3.81 -9.92 3.43
N GLN A 30 -4.92 -9.36 2.95
CA GLN A 30 -5.19 -9.22 1.52
C GLN A 30 -4.30 -8.13 0.93
N VAL A 31 -3.68 -8.41 -0.21
CA VAL A 31 -2.86 -7.45 -0.95
C VAL A 31 -3.71 -6.77 -2.01
N LEU A 32 -3.80 -5.44 -1.93
CA LEU A 32 -4.43 -4.62 -2.97
C LEU A 32 -3.37 -3.69 -3.57
N HIS A 33 -3.15 -3.79 -4.88
CA HIS A 33 -2.29 -2.91 -5.65
C HIS A 33 -2.96 -1.56 -5.85
N CYS A 34 -2.33 -0.50 -5.34
CA CYS A 34 -2.87 0.85 -5.32
C CYS A 34 -1.84 1.83 -5.89
N PRO A 35 -1.62 1.86 -7.22
CA PRO A 35 -0.62 2.71 -7.84
C PRO A 35 -1.01 4.19 -7.75
N GLY A 36 -0.01 5.06 -7.88
CA GLY A 36 -0.20 6.51 -8.06
C GLY A 36 0.74 7.34 -7.21
N HIS A 37 0.92 7.01 -5.92
CA HIS A 37 2.04 7.55 -5.16
C HIS A 37 3.37 7.02 -5.73
N THR A 38 3.42 5.70 -5.92
CA THR A 38 4.43 5.02 -6.74
C THR A 38 3.73 3.95 -7.61
N PRO A 39 4.34 3.50 -8.72
CA PRO A 39 3.73 2.50 -9.60
C PRO A 39 3.51 1.13 -8.94
N GLY A 40 4.34 0.78 -7.95
CA GLY A 40 4.34 -0.54 -7.31
C GLY A 40 3.67 -0.56 -5.93
N HIS A 41 3.00 0.52 -5.52
CA HIS A 41 2.47 0.62 -4.16
C HIS A 41 1.34 -0.40 -3.94
N VAL A 42 1.39 -1.12 -2.81
CA VAL A 42 0.33 -2.02 -2.35
C VAL A 42 -0.15 -1.58 -0.97
N VAL A 43 -1.36 -1.95 -0.62
CA VAL A 43 -1.89 -1.85 0.74
C VAL A 43 -2.24 -3.24 1.26
N PHE A 44 -2.26 -3.39 2.58
CA PHE A 44 -2.68 -4.63 3.23
C PHE A 44 -3.99 -4.41 3.96
N PHE A 45 -4.96 -5.28 3.71
CA PHE A 45 -6.25 -5.24 4.38
C PHE A 45 -6.52 -6.54 5.15
N ASP A 46 -6.81 -6.41 6.43
CA ASP A 46 -7.35 -7.48 7.26
C ASP A 46 -8.87 -7.30 7.41
N ASP A 47 -9.63 -8.17 6.76
CA ASP A 47 -11.10 -8.14 6.81
C ASP A 47 -11.65 -8.56 8.18
N ALA A 48 -10.92 -9.35 8.97
CA ALA A 48 -11.40 -9.79 10.28
C ALA A 48 -11.34 -8.66 11.31
N SER A 49 -10.22 -7.93 11.37
CA SER A 49 -10.04 -6.80 12.30
C SER A 49 -10.46 -5.45 11.73
N ARG A 50 -10.75 -5.39 10.42
CA ARG A 50 -11.07 -4.17 9.68
C ARG A 50 -9.93 -3.15 9.72
N LEU A 51 -8.70 -3.65 9.69
CA LEU A 51 -7.48 -2.87 9.64
C LEU A 51 -7.00 -2.72 8.19
N LEU A 52 -6.76 -1.47 7.78
CA LEU A 52 -6.07 -1.14 6.53
C LEU A 52 -4.71 -0.55 6.86
N ILE A 53 -3.64 -1.19 6.38
CA ILE A 53 -2.29 -0.63 6.35
C ILE A 53 -2.14 0.05 4.99
N SER A 54 -2.44 1.34 4.93
CA SER A 54 -2.59 2.11 3.69
C SER A 54 -1.28 2.59 3.07
N GLY A 55 -0.17 2.55 3.81
CA GLY A 55 1.07 3.21 3.40
C GLY A 55 0.83 4.67 3.03
N ASP A 56 1.40 5.11 1.90
CA ASP A 56 1.28 6.48 1.42
C ASP A 56 0.13 6.68 0.42
N VAL A 57 -0.87 5.79 0.38
CA VAL A 57 -2.02 5.93 -0.53
C VAL A 57 -3.03 6.94 0.01
N ILE A 58 -3.50 6.75 1.25
CA ILE A 58 -4.53 7.59 1.87
C ILE A 58 -4.18 7.90 3.33
N PHE A 59 -4.49 9.12 3.73
CA PHE A 59 -4.30 9.64 5.08
C PHE A 59 -5.58 10.27 5.62
N LYS A 60 -5.60 10.53 6.93
CA LYS A 60 -6.65 11.34 7.53
C LYS A 60 -6.56 12.77 7.00
N GLY A 61 -7.48 13.13 6.10
CA GLY A 61 -7.56 14.46 5.50
C GLY A 61 -6.71 14.67 4.25
N GLY A 62 -6.16 13.60 3.64
CA GLY A 62 -5.33 13.75 2.44
C GLY A 62 -4.95 12.43 1.77
N VAL A 63 -4.10 12.52 0.75
CA VAL A 63 -3.56 11.39 -0.04
C VAL A 63 -2.07 11.57 -0.26
N GLY A 64 -1.38 10.50 -0.68
CA GLY A 64 0.04 10.56 -1.05
C GLY A 64 0.34 11.60 -2.11
N ARG A 65 1.56 12.14 -2.04
CA ARG A 65 2.09 12.95 -3.14
C ARG A 65 2.25 12.09 -4.40
N SER A 66 2.08 12.68 -5.57
CA SER A 66 2.13 11.98 -6.87
C SER A 66 2.89 12.80 -7.93
N ASP A 67 3.66 13.78 -7.49
CA ASP A 67 4.40 14.75 -8.30
C ASP A 67 5.86 14.34 -8.55
N PHE A 68 6.33 13.26 -7.94
CA PHE A 68 7.66 12.69 -8.19
C PHE A 68 7.66 11.81 -9.45
N PRO A 69 8.84 11.53 -10.05
CA PRO A 69 8.92 10.68 -11.22
C PRO A 69 8.16 9.36 -11.05
N ARG A 70 7.33 9.02 -12.06
CA ARG A 70 6.43 7.86 -12.08
C ARG A 70 5.24 7.91 -11.10
N GLY A 71 5.06 9.01 -10.37
CA GLY A 71 3.81 9.30 -9.68
C GLY A 71 2.70 9.69 -10.67
N ASP A 72 1.46 9.38 -10.31
CA ASP A 72 0.27 9.67 -11.11
C ASP A 72 -0.93 9.91 -10.19
N HIS A 73 -1.41 11.16 -10.14
CA HIS A 73 -2.53 11.55 -9.28
C HIS A 73 -3.85 10.91 -9.71
N GLY A 74 -4.07 10.73 -11.02
CA GLY A 74 -5.27 10.09 -11.55
C GLY A 74 -5.36 8.63 -11.11
N GLN A 75 -4.26 7.89 -11.23
CA GLN A 75 -4.17 6.51 -10.75
C GLN A 75 -4.36 6.42 -9.24
N LEU A 76 -3.77 7.34 -8.46
CA LEU A 76 -3.92 7.35 -7.01
C LEU A 76 -5.39 7.49 -6.59
N ILE A 77 -6.09 8.46 -7.17
CA ILE A 77 -7.50 8.70 -6.88
C ILE A 77 -8.39 7.54 -7.35
N ALA A 78 -8.09 6.94 -8.51
CA ALA A 78 -8.80 5.77 -9.01
C ALA A 78 -8.63 4.58 -8.05
N ALA A 79 -7.40 4.26 -7.64
CA ALA A 79 -7.10 3.19 -6.70
C ALA A 79 -7.85 3.36 -5.36
N ILE A 80 -7.89 4.58 -4.82
CA ILE A 80 -8.64 4.86 -3.59
C ILE A 80 -10.14 4.62 -3.78
N LYS A 81 -10.73 5.15 -4.86
CA LYS A 81 -12.18 5.06 -5.11
C LYS A 81 -12.63 3.64 -5.42
N GLU A 82 -11.84 2.89 -6.17
CA GLU A 82 -12.21 1.56 -6.64
C GLU A 82 -11.89 0.47 -5.64
N LYS A 83 -10.84 0.64 -4.81
CA LYS A 83 -10.35 -0.41 -3.91
C LYS A 83 -10.52 -0.11 -2.44
N LEU A 84 -10.36 1.14 -1.98
CA LEU A 84 -10.36 1.46 -0.55
C LEU A 84 -11.71 1.94 -0.04
N LEU A 85 -12.37 2.86 -0.74
CA LEU A 85 -13.71 3.34 -0.36
C LEU A 85 -14.79 2.25 -0.36
N PRO A 86 -14.74 1.21 -1.23
CA PRO A 86 -15.71 0.13 -1.22
C PRO A 86 -15.46 -0.94 -0.14
N LEU A 87 -14.31 -0.89 0.56
CA LEU A 87 -14.09 -1.76 1.72
C LEU A 87 -15.23 -1.49 2.70
N ARG A 88 -16.03 -2.52 2.94
CA ARG A 88 -17.28 -2.39 3.68
C ARG A 88 -16.98 -1.90 5.10
N ARG A 89 -18.01 -1.36 5.77
CA ARG A 89 -17.97 -1.10 7.22
C ARG A 89 -18.24 -2.35 8.03
#